data_AF-A0A162N533-F1
#
_entry.id   AF-A0A162N533-F1
#
_cell.length_a   1.000
_cell.length_b   1.000
_cell.length_c   1.000
_cell.angle_alpha   90.00
_cell.angle_beta   90.00
_cell.angle_gamma   90.00
#
_symmetry.space_group_name_H-M   'P 1'
#
loop_
_entity.id
_entity.type
_entity.pdbx_description
1 polymer ?
#
loop_
_entity_poly.entity_id
_entity_poly.type
_entity_poly.pdbx_seq_one_letter_code
_entity_poly.pdbx_strand_id
1 'polypeptide(L)'
;MFSRAQHQLGRFAPRTLVLKQDFHVSAVACAKRHPKQIKKENLAKRAAKVAEFERTKPSHIISQSAPFFNKLHTPASAYGSNTDYQHFLTNEDRTHLFETAPKEAVEESHLAAVEGMDEAMKHEQIKVETLQKIIGLQNGNAKAVQLWNIQQAVDWFKRKEGDTGSPEVQAAVLTVRIHNLNSHLQQHRKDVHNYKELRTMVHQRAKILKYLKNKDQNRYNTCLLELGLERRAVEGEITL
;
A
#
# COMPACT_ATOMS: atom_id res chain seq x y z
N MET A 1 -81.58 45.06 -27.92
CA MET A 1 -81.31 45.00 -26.47
C MET A 1 -80.02 44.22 -26.26
N PHE A 2 -79.06 44.81 -25.54
CA PHE A 2 -77.76 44.27 -25.08
C PHE A 2 -76.76 43.83 -26.17
N SER A 3 -75.69 44.56 -26.51
CA SER A 3 -74.55 45.13 -25.75
C SER A 3 -73.34 44.19 -25.65
N ARG A 4 -72.23 44.65 -26.24
CA ARG A 4 -70.80 44.30 -26.03
C ARG A 4 -70.38 42.87 -26.42
N ALA A 5 -69.19 42.62 -26.98
CA ALA A 5 -67.93 43.35 -26.87
C ALA A 5 -67.09 43.25 -28.15
N GLN A 6 -66.37 44.33 -28.43
CA GLN A 6 -65.33 44.43 -29.45
C GLN A 6 -64.13 43.56 -29.04
N HIS A 7 -63.71 42.63 -29.89
CA HIS A 7 -62.36 42.08 -29.86
C HIS A 7 -61.54 42.72 -30.97
N GLN A 8 -60.79 43.77 -30.63
CA GLN A 8 -59.75 44.32 -31.48
C GLN A 8 -58.53 43.39 -31.46
N LEU A 9 -58.05 43.04 -32.66
CA LEU A 9 -56.80 42.32 -32.90
C LEU A 9 -55.62 43.20 -32.47
N GLY A 10 -55.17 43.01 -31.23
CA GLY A 10 -53.91 43.56 -30.73
C GLY A 10 -52.72 42.79 -31.29
N ARG A 11 -51.91 43.47 -32.11
CA ARG A 11 -50.60 42.97 -32.57
C ARG A 11 -49.73 42.63 -31.36
N PHE A 12 -49.45 41.35 -31.16
CA PHE A 12 -48.40 40.90 -30.25
C PHE A 12 -47.04 41.23 -30.86
N ALA A 13 -46.42 42.32 -30.40
CA ALA A 13 -44.99 42.50 -30.56
C ALA A 13 -44.27 41.60 -29.55
N PRO A 14 -43.28 40.78 -29.93
CA PRO A 14 -42.47 40.07 -28.96
C PRO A 14 -41.64 41.11 -28.20
N ARG A 15 -41.97 41.35 -26.93
CA ARG A 15 -41.06 41.98 -25.98
C ARG A 15 -39.90 41.02 -25.78
N THR A 16 -38.88 41.11 -26.62
CA THR A 16 -37.53 40.70 -26.25
C THR A 16 -37.12 41.60 -25.08
N LEU A 17 -37.34 41.12 -23.85
CA LEU A 17 -36.58 41.58 -22.70
C LEU A 17 -35.15 41.10 -22.92
N VAL A 18 -34.44 41.81 -23.80
CA VAL A 18 -32.99 41.84 -23.75
C VAL A 18 -32.70 42.47 -22.40
N LEU A 19 -32.40 41.64 -21.40
CA LEU A 19 -31.57 42.07 -20.30
C LEU A 19 -30.34 42.66 -20.99
N LYS A 20 -30.29 43.99 -21.09
CA LYS A 20 -29.04 44.70 -21.24
C LYS A 20 -28.23 44.24 -20.05
N GLN A 21 -27.44 43.19 -20.24
CA GLN A 21 -26.16 43.13 -19.58
C GLN A 21 -25.49 44.40 -20.07
N ASP A 22 -25.60 45.45 -19.26
CA ASP A 22 -24.73 46.58 -19.39
C ASP A 22 -23.34 45.97 -19.29
N PHE A 23 -22.72 45.78 -20.46
CA PHE A 23 -21.29 45.60 -20.57
C PHE A 23 -20.70 46.94 -20.13
N HIS A 24 -20.77 47.21 -18.83
CA HIS A 24 -19.77 47.97 -18.14
C HIS A 24 -18.49 47.18 -18.29
N VAL A 25 -17.86 47.28 -19.46
CA VAL A 25 -16.42 47.26 -19.54
C VAL A 25 -16.04 48.48 -18.72
N SER A 26 -15.88 48.28 -17.40
CA SER A 26 -15.04 49.18 -16.65
C SER A 26 -13.68 49.02 -17.31
N ALA A 27 -13.39 49.91 -18.24
CA ALA A 27 -12.04 50.12 -18.71
C ALA A 27 -11.31 50.74 -17.52
N VAL A 28 -11.05 49.92 -16.49
CA VAL A 28 -9.95 50.18 -15.57
C VAL A 28 -8.76 50.24 -16.50
N ALA A 29 -8.29 51.45 -16.78
CA ALA A 29 -7.09 51.66 -17.55
C ALA A 29 -6.07 50.65 -17.02
N CYS A 30 -5.63 49.71 -17.87
CA CYS A 30 -4.57 48.79 -17.52
C CYS A 30 -3.30 49.63 -17.46
N ALA A 31 -3.15 50.39 -16.37
CA ALA A 31 -1.92 51.10 -16.07
C ALA A 31 -0.83 50.03 -16.10
N LYS A 32 0.13 50.19 -17.01
CA LYS A 32 1.24 49.25 -17.18
C LYS A 32 1.87 49.06 -15.80
N ARG A 33 1.67 47.89 -15.19
CA ARG A 33 2.25 47.56 -13.89
C ARG A 33 3.75 47.76 -13.99
N HIS A 34 4.35 48.36 -12.97
CA HIS A 34 5.78 48.62 -12.99
C HIS A 34 6.54 47.28 -13.14
N PRO A 35 7.54 47.14 -14.02
CA PRO A 35 8.21 45.86 -14.29
C PRO A 35 8.73 45.13 -13.05
N LYS A 36 9.21 45.90 -12.05
CA LYS A 36 9.63 45.35 -10.74
C LYS A 36 8.47 44.72 -9.95
N GLN A 37 7.26 45.30 -10.01
CA GLN A 37 6.07 44.75 -9.35
C GLN A 37 5.64 43.44 -10.03
N ILE A 38 5.64 43.39 -11.36
CA ILE A 38 5.39 42.16 -12.13
C ILE A 38 6.41 41.07 -11.76
N LYS A 39 7.70 41.42 -11.68
CA LYS A 39 8.76 40.49 -11.26
C LYS A 39 8.55 39.98 -9.83
N LYS A 40 8.16 40.86 -8.89
CA LYS A 40 7.86 40.50 -7.50
C LYS A 40 6.66 39.56 -7.40
N GLU A 41 5.57 39.87 -8.10
CA GLU A 41 4.37 39.02 -8.15
C GLU A 41 4.69 37.64 -8.77
N ASN A 42 5.47 37.60 -9.86
CA ASN A 42 5.87 36.35 -10.49
C ASN A 42 6.80 35.54 -9.58
N LEU A 43 7.73 36.19 -8.88
CA LEU A 43 8.58 35.52 -7.89
C LEU A 43 7.74 34.96 -6.73
N ALA A 44 6.77 35.71 -6.22
CA ALA A 44 5.86 35.26 -5.17
C ALA A 44 5.01 34.06 -5.63
N LYS A 45 4.49 34.09 -6.87
CA LYS A 45 3.77 32.95 -7.46
C LYS A 45 4.66 31.71 -7.59
N ARG A 46 5.92 31.88 -8.02
CA ARG A 46 6.89 30.76 -8.12
C ARG A 46 7.23 30.21 -6.73
N ALA A 47 7.48 31.08 -5.76
CA ALA A 47 7.75 30.68 -4.38
C ALA A 47 6.56 29.95 -3.76
N ALA A 48 5.33 30.43 -3.97
CA ALA A 48 4.11 29.76 -3.52
C ALA A 48 3.96 28.35 -4.11
N LYS A 49 4.19 28.20 -5.44
CA LYS A 49 4.17 26.88 -6.09
C LYS A 49 5.25 25.94 -5.57
N VAL A 50 6.45 26.44 -5.29
CA VAL A 50 7.54 25.64 -4.70
C VAL A 50 7.18 25.23 -3.28
N ALA A 51 6.65 26.14 -2.46
CA ALA A 51 6.22 25.82 -1.10
C ALA A 51 5.08 24.80 -1.07
N GLU A 52 4.11 24.92 -2.00
CA GLU A 52 3.05 23.93 -2.18
C GLU A 52 3.61 22.57 -2.62
N PHE A 53 4.56 22.57 -3.57
CA PHE A 53 5.25 21.36 -4.00
C PHE A 53 6.02 20.70 -2.85
N GLU A 54 6.69 21.48 -2.00
CA GLU A 54 7.43 20.98 -0.83
C GLU A 54 6.51 20.38 0.23
N ARG A 55 5.36 21.00 0.49
CA ARG A 55 4.35 20.47 1.43
C ARG A 55 3.78 19.13 0.97
N THR A 56 3.70 18.90 -0.33
CA THR A 56 3.12 17.68 -0.89
C THR A 56 4.16 16.61 -1.24
N LYS A 57 5.43 16.74 -0.80
CA LYS A 57 6.47 15.75 -1.06
C LYS A 57 6.10 14.40 -0.38
N PRO A 58 5.95 13.31 -1.14
CA PRO A 58 5.70 12.00 -0.54
C PRO A 58 6.97 11.48 0.14
N SER A 59 6.80 10.61 1.13
CA SER A 59 7.93 9.90 1.71
C SER A 59 8.46 8.84 0.73
N HIS A 60 9.78 8.65 0.71
CA HIS A 60 10.46 7.68 -0.15
C HIS A 60 10.39 6.23 0.38
N ILE A 61 9.93 6.04 1.62
CA ILE A 61 9.83 4.74 2.29
C ILE A 61 8.39 4.22 2.14
N ILE A 62 7.41 4.97 2.64
CA ILE A 62 5.96 4.69 2.58
C ILE A 62 5.24 5.96 2.12
N SER A 63 4.78 6.01 0.88
CA SER A 63 4.10 7.22 0.38
C SER A 63 2.61 7.21 0.70
N GLN A 64 1.95 6.07 0.55
CA GLN A 64 0.51 5.88 0.70
C GLN A 64 0.21 4.54 1.38
N SER A 65 -0.94 4.44 2.04
CA SER A 65 -1.42 3.17 2.59
C SER A 65 -1.96 2.29 1.45
N ALA A 66 -1.43 1.07 1.31
CA ALA A 66 -1.84 0.13 0.28
C ALA A 66 -2.42 -1.15 0.89
N PRO A 67 -3.39 -1.82 0.23
CA PRO A 67 -4.00 -3.05 0.73
C PRO A 67 -2.99 -4.17 1.02
N PHE A 68 -1.90 -4.20 0.28
CA PHE A 68 -0.78 -5.13 0.47
C PHE A 68 -0.25 -5.13 1.92
N PHE A 69 -0.11 -3.95 2.53
CA PHE A 69 0.43 -3.84 3.88
C PHE A 69 -0.49 -4.41 4.97
N ASN A 70 -1.79 -4.50 4.71
CA ASN A 70 -2.74 -5.08 5.67
C ASN A 70 -2.55 -6.59 5.84
N LYS A 71 -1.96 -7.27 4.84
CA LYS A 71 -1.66 -8.70 4.91
C LYS A 71 -0.35 -9.01 5.62
N LEU A 72 0.51 -8.02 5.87
CA LEU A 72 1.81 -8.25 6.48
C LEU A 72 1.69 -8.33 8.01
N HIS A 73 2.44 -9.26 8.62
CA HIS A 73 2.57 -9.31 10.06
C HIS A 73 3.36 -8.10 10.56
N THR A 74 2.71 -7.34 11.44
CA THR A 74 3.36 -6.33 12.28
C THR A 74 3.57 -6.90 13.69
N PRO A 75 4.53 -6.40 14.48
CA PRO A 75 4.69 -6.83 15.87
C PRO A 75 3.39 -6.71 16.70
N ALA A 76 2.52 -5.74 16.37
CA ALA A 76 1.21 -5.56 17.00
C ALA A 76 0.16 -6.61 16.58
N SER A 77 0.30 -7.18 15.38
CA SER A 77 -0.59 -8.23 14.86
C SER A 77 -0.38 -9.60 15.52
N ALA A 78 0.66 -9.76 16.35
CA ALA A 78 0.97 -11.01 17.03
C ALA A 78 -0.11 -11.46 18.04
N TYR A 79 -0.95 -10.54 18.52
CA TYR A 79 -2.05 -10.83 19.44
C TYR A 79 -3.38 -11.18 18.75
N GLY A 80 -3.41 -11.20 17.41
CA GLY A 80 -4.58 -11.69 16.66
C GLY A 80 -4.65 -13.22 16.63
N SER A 81 -5.81 -13.77 16.28
CA SER A 81 -6.06 -15.20 16.07
C SER A 81 -5.40 -15.74 14.78
N ASN A 82 -4.13 -15.39 14.53
CA ASN A 82 -3.44 -15.80 13.31
C ASN A 82 -2.94 -17.24 13.45
N THR A 83 -3.51 -18.14 12.64
CA THR A 83 -3.08 -19.55 12.51
C THR A 83 -1.90 -19.68 11.52
N ASP A 84 -1.00 -18.70 11.52
CA ASP A 84 0.14 -18.71 10.62
C ASP A 84 1.32 -19.43 11.28
N TYR A 85 2.00 -20.24 10.47
CA TYR A 85 3.08 -21.11 10.90
C TYR A 85 4.39 -20.71 10.24
N GLN A 86 5.49 -21.03 10.92
CA GLN A 86 6.84 -20.91 10.38
C GLN A 86 7.10 -22.00 9.32
N HIS A 87 8.26 -21.90 8.66
CA HIS A 87 8.77 -22.92 7.72
C HIS A 87 7.93 -23.16 6.45
N PHE A 88 7.01 -22.24 6.12
CA PHE A 88 6.23 -22.29 4.88
C PHE A 88 5.40 -23.57 4.71
N LEU A 89 4.85 -24.08 5.81
CA LEU A 89 3.96 -25.24 5.76
C LEU A 89 2.76 -24.95 4.84
N THR A 90 2.58 -25.80 3.83
CA THR A 90 1.41 -25.74 2.96
C THR A 90 0.15 -26.19 3.71
N ASN A 91 -1.03 -25.95 3.13
CA ASN A 91 -2.26 -26.44 3.74
C ASN A 91 -2.29 -27.97 3.81
N GLU A 92 -1.72 -28.66 2.82
CA GLU A 92 -1.56 -30.11 2.81
C GLU A 92 -0.66 -30.57 3.97
N ASP A 93 0.51 -29.94 4.12
CA ASP A 93 1.43 -30.25 5.24
C ASP A 93 0.75 -30.03 6.59
N ARG A 94 -0.06 -28.97 6.72
CA ARG A 94 -0.80 -28.69 7.96
C ARG A 94 -1.83 -29.76 8.26
N THR A 95 -2.61 -30.18 7.26
CA THR A 95 -3.59 -31.26 7.45
C THR A 95 -2.89 -32.57 7.83
N HIS A 96 -1.75 -32.85 7.18
CA HIS A 96 -0.99 -34.06 7.47
C HIS A 96 -0.43 -34.05 8.90
N LEU A 97 0.24 -32.97 9.29
CA LEU A 97 0.89 -32.84 10.61
C LEU A 97 -0.10 -32.78 11.77
N PHE A 98 -1.25 -32.13 11.60
CA PHE A 98 -2.17 -31.85 12.70
C PHE A 98 -3.40 -32.73 12.75
N GLU A 99 -3.78 -33.38 11.64
CA GLU A 99 -5.00 -34.16 11.57
C GLU A 99 -4.76 -35.64 11.23
N THR A 100 -3.92 -35.94 10.23
CA THR A 100 -3.73 -37.35 9.80
C THR A 100 -2.69 -38.07 10.67
N ALA A 101 -1.52 -37.48 10.85
CA ALA A 101 -0.43 -38.11 11.61
C ALA A 101 -0.79 -38.46 13.06
N PRO A 102 -1.55 -37.63 13.82
CA PRO A 102 -1.99 -37.99 15.16
C PRO A 102 -2.94 -39.20 15.18
N LYS A 103 -3.82 -39.32 14.17
CA LYS A 103 -4.76 -40.44 14.06
C LYS A 103 -4.03 -41.74 13.75
N GLU A 104 -3.13 -41.70 12.77
CA GLU A 104 -2.26 -42.83 12.42
C GLU A 104 -1.41 -43.26 13.62
N ALA A 105 -0.85 -42.31 14.37
CA ALA A 105 -0.06 -42.61 15.58
C ALA A 105 -0.88 -43.27 16.68
N VAL A 106 -2.16 -42.89 16.87
CA VAL A 106 -3.04 -43.55 17.85
C VAL A 106 -3.40 -44.97 17.41
N GLU A 107 -3.65 -45.19 16.12
CA GLU A 107 -3.97 -46.52 15.58
C GLU A 107 -2.80 -47.51 15.77
N GLU A 108 -1.55 -47.04 15.66
CA GLU A 108 -0.35 -47.86 15.85
C GLU A 108 0.08 -48.01 17.31
N SER A 109 -0.42 -47.17 18.21
CA SER A 109 0.05 -47.10 19.59
C SER A 109 -0.50 -48.24 20.46
N HIS A 110 0.41 -48.98 21.11
CA HIS A 110 0.05 -49.95 22.15
C HIS A 110 -0.69 -49.31 23.34
N LEU A 111 -0.50 -48.01 23.58
CA LEU A 111 -1.19 -47.27 24.65
C LEU A 111 -2.70 -47.26 24.43
N ALA A 112 -3.15 -47.17 23.17
CA ALA A 112 -4.58 -47.22 22.82
C ALA A 112 -5.22 -48.57 23.19
N ALA A 113 -4.44 -49.66 23.14
CA ALA A 113 -4.89 -51.00 23.54
C ALA A 113 -4.93 -51.20 25.07
N VAL A 114 -4.17 -50.43 25.84
CA VAL A 114 -4.04 -50.57 27.31
C VAL A 114 -4.93 -49.60 28.07
N GLU A 115 -4.90 -48.31 27.70
CA GLU A 115 -5.56 -47.21 28.43
C GLU A 115 -6.85 -46.72 27.73
N GLY A 116 -7.07 -47.16 26.49
CA GLY A 116 -8.24 -46.81 25.68
C GLY A 116 -7.97 -45.69 24.67
N MET A 117 -8.73 -45.72 23.57
CA MET A 117 -8.52 -44.85 22.42
C MET A 117 -8.64 -43.34 22.76
N ASP A 118 -9.55 -43.00 23.68
CA ASP A 118 -9.82 -41.61 24.06
C ASP A 118 -8.67 -40.95 24.82
N GLU A 119 -7.95 -41.69 25.66
CA GLU A 119 -6.80 -41.17 26.41
C GLU A 119 -5.57 -41.00 25.51
N ALA A 120 -5.34 -41.97 24.61
CA ALA A 120 -4.31 -41.90 23.59
C ALA A 120 -4.53 -40.67 22.65
N MET A 121 -5.76 -40.44 22.21
CA MET A 121 -6.11 -39.26 21.40
C MET A 121 -5.86 -37.93 22.14
N LYS A 122 -6.20 -37.85 23.44
CA LYS A 122 -5.90 -36.65 24.25
C LYS A 122 -4.40 -36.38 24.34
N HIS A 123 -3.61 -37.44 24.53
CA HIS A 123 -2.15 -37.31 24.60
C HIS A 123 -1.56 -36.82 23.26
N GLU A 124 -1.99 -37.39 22.14
CA GLU A 124 -1.57 -36.89 20.81
C GLU A 124 -2.07 -35.46 20.55
N GLN A 125 -3.27 -35.11 21.00
CA GLN A 125 -3.77 -33.74 20.87
C GLN A 125 -2.90 -32.72 21.64
N ILE A 126 -2.41 -33.08 22.83
CA ILE A 126 -1.47 -32.25 23.60
C ILE A 126 -0.15 -32.07 22.84
N LYS A 127 0.36 -33.12 22.19
CA LYS A 127 1.56 -33.01 21.34
C LYS A 127 1.31 -32.09 20.15
N VAL A 128 0.18 -32.24 19.47
CA VAL A 128 -0.23 -31.39 18.35
C VAL A 128 -0.29 -29.93 18.79
N GLU A 129 -0.93 -29.64 19.93
CA GLU A 129 -1.01 -28.29 20.46
C GLU A 129 0.38 -27.72 20.81
N THR A 130 1.25 -28.54 21.39
CA THR A 130 2.64 -28.16 21.71
C THR A 130 3.41 -27.85 20.43
N LEU A 131 3.24 -28.67 19.39
CA LEU A 131 3.87 -28.48 18.09
C LEU A 131 3.34 -27.24 17.37
N GLN A 132 2.04 -26.97 17.44
CA GLN A 132 1.43 -25.73 16.93
C GLN A 132 2.03 -24.50 17.62
N LYS A 133 2.27 -24.54 18.92
CA LYS A 133 2.92 -23.44 19.66
C LYS A 133 4.38 -23.26 19.23
N ILE A 134 5.13 -24.34 19.05
CA ILE A 134 6.54 -24.28 18.64
C ILE A 134 6.68 -23.69 17.24
N ILE A 135 5.85 -24.15 16.31
CA ILE A 135 5.94 -23.75 14.90
C ILE A 135 5.18 -22.44 14.63
N GLY A 136 4.29 -22.02 15.52
CA GLY A 136 3.50 -20.80 15.36
C GLY A 136 4.37 -19.58 15.05
N LEU A 137 3.98 -18.79 14.06
CA LEU A 137 4.74 -17.60 13.65
C LEU A 137 4.79 -16.53 14.76
N GLN A 138 3.79 -16.53 15.65
CA GLN A 138 3.74 -15.66 16.84
C GLN A 138 4.95 -15.86 17.76
N ASN A 139 5.41 -17.09 17.91
CA ASN A 139 6.58 -17.45 18.72
C ASN A 139 7.88 -17.43 17.90
N GLY A 140 7.81 -16.99 16.64
CA GLY A 140 8.94 -16.91 15.73
C GLY A 140 9.84 -15.71 16.01
N ASN A 141 11.07 -15.80 15.52
CA ASN A 141 11.99 -14.66 15.55
C ASN A 141 11.59 -13.59 14.52
N ALA A 142 12.14 -12.37 14.65
CA ALA A 142 11.90 -11.29 13.70
C ALA A 142 12.23 -11.66 12.25
N LYS A 143 13.20 -12.55 12.04
CA LYS A 143 13.58 -13.06 10.72
C LYS A 143 12.50 -13.96 10.10
N ALA A 144 11.83 -14.80 10.90
CA ALA A 144 10.76 -15.67 10.47
C ALA A 144 9.54 -14.85 10.04
N VAL A 145 9.18 -13.83 10.84
CA VAL A 145 8.13 -12.85 10.48
C VAL A 145 8.48 -12.13 9.17
N GLN A 146 9.72 -11.66 9.03
CA GLN A 146 10.17 -11.01 7.80
C GLN A 146 10.11 -11.97 6.61
N LEU A 147 10.52 -13.22 6.78
CA LEU A 147 10.54 -14.22 5.73
C LEU A 147 9.13 -14.57 5.27
N TRP A 148 8.19 -14.70 6.20
CA TRP A 148 6.76 -14.87 5.88
C TRP A 148 6.23 -13.64 5.12
N ASN A 149 6.55 -12.42 5.57
CA ASN A 149 6.14 -11.19 4.88
C ASN A 149 6.71 -11.10 3.46
N ILE A 150 7.94 -11.58 3.26
CA ILE A 150 8.57 -11.69 1.94
C ILE A 150 7.79 -12.68 1.06
N GLN A 151 7.37 -13.82 1.60
CA GLN A 151 6.58 -14.80 0.85
C GLN A 151 5.24 -14.22 0.41
N GLN A 152 4.53 -13.54 1.31
CA GLN A 152 3.28 -12.85 0.94
C GLN A 152 3.51 -11.78 -0.15
N ALA A 153 4.64 -11.09 -0.12
CA ALA A 153 5.02 -10.15 -1.16
C ALA A 153 5.30 -10.84 -2.50
N VAL A 154 5.98 -11.99 -2.48
CA VAL A 154 6.19 -12.79 -3.71
C VAL A 154 4.86 -13.27 -4.27
N ASP A 155 3.99 -13.84 -3.44
CA ASP A 155 2.70 -14.37 -3.88
C ASP A 155 1.74 -13.29 -4.39
N TRP A 156 1.83 -12.07 -3.86
CA TRP A 156 1.03 -10.94 -4.33
C TRP A 156 1.51 -10.40 -5.68
N PHE A 157 2.83 -10.30 -5.90
CA PHE A 157 3.41 -9.63 -7.06
C PHE A 157 3.92 -10.59 -8.15
N LYS A 158 3.86 -11.92 -7.93
CA LYS A 158 4.27 -12.92 -8.92
C LYS A 158 3.41 -12.82 -10.18
N ARG A 159 4.04 -12.92 -11.35
CA ARG A 159 3.32 -12.94 -12.64
C ARG A 159 2.94 -14.35 -13.08
N LYS A 160 3.68 -15.32 -12.58
CA LYS A 160 3.49 -16.75 -12.83
C LYS A 160 3.92 -17.52 -11.59
N GLU A 161 3.48 -18.76 -11.48
CA GLU A 161 3.96 -19.66 -10.43
C GLU A 161 5.50 -19.80 -10.51
N GLY A 162 6.15 -19.69 -9.35
CA GLY A 162 7.62 -19.72 -9.24
C GLY A 162 8.35 -18.45 -9.69
N ASP A 163 7.66 -17.33 -9.93
CA ASP A 163 8.32 -16.07 -10.30
C ASP A 163 8.98 -15.37 -9.10
N THR A 164 10.31 -15.43 -9.04
CA THR A 164 11.12 -14.78 -8.01
C THR A 164 11.95 -13.61 -8.54
N GLY A 165 12.04 -13.47 -9.87
CA GLY A 165 13.00 -12.59 -10.54
C GLY A 165 12.39 -11.34 -11.17
N SER A 166 11.06 -11.23 -11.23
CA SER A 166 10.42 -10.08 -11.85
C SER A 166 10.72 -8.76 -11.13
N PRO A 167 10.84 -7.63 -11.85
CA PRO A 167 11.07 -6.31 -11.24
C PRO A 167 10.07 -5.96 -10.14
N GLU A 168 8.79 -6.32 -10.34
CA GLU A 168 7.72 -6.11 -9.37
C GLU A 168 7.97 -6.88 -8.07
N VAL A 169 8.25 -8.19 -8.20
CA VAL A 169 8.57 -9.08 -7.07
C VAL A 169 9.80 -8.57 -6.32
N GLN A 170 10.88 -8.24 -7.04
CA GLN A 170 12.09 -7.70 -6.42
C GLN A 170 11.82 -6.37 -5.67
N ALA A 171 11.02 -5.47 -6.24
CA ALA A 171 10.65 -4.21 -5.60
C ALA A 171 9.76 -4.44 -4.36
N ALA A 172 8.87 -5.44 -4.38
CA ALA A 172 8.03 -5.82 -3.25
C ALA A 172 8.87 -6.41 -2.10
N VAL A 173 9.80 -7.32 -2.40
CA VAL A 173 10.73 -7.88 -1.40
C VAL A 173 11.58 -6.79 -0.75
N LEU A 174 12.12 -5.85 -1.55
CA LEU A 174 12.83 -4.69 -1.01
C LEU A 174 11.94 -3.82 -0.13
N THR A 175 10.67 -3.65 -0.50
CA THR A 175 9.71 -2.87 0.28
C THR A 175 9.48 -3.47 1.67
N VAL A 176 9.32 -4.79 1.77
CA VAL A 176 9.21 -5.48 3.07
C VAL A 176 10.46 -5.26 3.92
N ARG A 177 11.66 -5.38 3.34
CA ARG A 177 12.93 -5.17 4.05
C ARG A 177 13.11 -3.72 4.51
N ILE A 178 12.79 -2.76 3.64
CA ILE A 178 12.82 -1.32 3.94
C ILE A 178 11.87 -1.02 5.10
N HIS A 179 10.66 -1.58 5.08
CA HIS A 179 9.69 -1.38 6.16
C HIS A 179 10.21 -1.92 7.50
N ASN A 180 10.71 -3.16 7.52
CA ASN A 180 11.25 -3.76 8.74
C ASN A 180 12.44 -2.97 9.31
N LEU A 181 13.39 -2.58 8.45
CA LEU A 181 14.56 -1.81 8.86
C LEU A 181 14.19 -0.40 9.31
N ASN A 182 13.22 0.23 8.66
CA ASN A 182 12.70 1.53 9.08
C ASN A 182 12.07 1.45 10.49
N SER A 183 11.27 0.42 10.78
CA SER A 183 10.72 0.20 12.12
C SER A 183 11.82 0.00 13.17
N HIS A 184 12.88 -0.73 12.85
CA HIS A 184 14.04 -0.88 13.72
C HIS A 184 14.74 0.47 13.99
N LEU A 185 15.00 1.26 12.95
CA LEU A 185 15.68 2.56 13.05
C LEU A 185 14.85 3.62 13.79
N GLN A 186 13.52 3.53 13.76
CA GLN A 186 12.66 4.40 14.56
C GLN A 186 12.91 4.22 16.07
N GLN A 187 13.21 2.98 16.49
CA GLN A 187 13.59 2.65 17.87
C GLN A 187 15.08 2.94 18.13
N HIS A 188 15.94 2.71 17.13
CA HIS A 188 17.40 2.82 17.23
C HIS A 188 17.99 3.94 16.37
N ARG A 189 17.71 5.19 16.74
CA ARG A 189 18.09 6.38 15.94
C ARG A 189 19.60 6.59 15.75
N LYS A 190 20.45 5.99 16.59
CA LYS A 190 21.92 6.15 16.55
C LYS A 190 22.62 5.13 15.65
N ASP A 191 21.87 4.21 15.05
CA ASP A 191 22.45 3.19 14.18
C ASP A 191 22.66 3.72 12.75
N VAL A 192 23.86 4.29 12.53
CA VAL A 192 24.24 4.89 11.25
C VAL A 192 24.48 3.82 10.17
N HIS A 193 24.91 2.61 10.55
CA HIS A 193 25.19 1.55 9.60
C HIS A 193 23.90 1.06 8.95
N ASN A 194 22.92 0.71 9.76
CA ASN A 194 21.60 0.28 9.29
C ASN A 194 20.87 1.40 8.55
N TYR A 195 21.05 2.66 8.93
CA TYR A 195 20.51 3.79 8.16
C TYR A 195 21.11 3.88 6.75
N LYS A 196 22.43 3.64 6.60
CA LYS A 196 23.08 3.57 5.29
C LYS A 196 22.56 2.41 4.45
N GLU A 197 22.32 1.25 5.07
CA GLU A 197 21.71 0.10 4.39
C GLU A 197 20.30 0.41 3.90
N LEU A 198 19.46 1.02 4.76
CA LEU A 198 18.12 1.48 4.40
C LEU A 198 18.17 2.37 3.16
N ARG A 199 19.05 3.39 3.17
CA ARG A 199 19.23 4.29 2.03
C ARG A 199 19.61 3.55 0.76
N THR A 200 20.55 2.60 0.86
CA THR A 200 20.99 1.79 -0.27
C THR A 200 19.83 0.97 -0.85
N MET A 201 19.01 0.34 0.00
CA MET A 201 17.85 -0.43 -0.42
C MET A 201 16.77 0.44 -1.10
N VAL A 202 16.50 1.64 -0.57
CA VAL A 202 15.54 2.57 -1.18
C VAL A 202 16.01 2.99 -2.59
N HIS A 203 17.30 3.31 -2.77
CA HIS A 203 17.85 3.61 -4.08
C HIS A 203 17.80 2.40 -5.04
N GLN A 204 18.09 1.19 -4.54
CA GLN A 204 18.01 -0.04 -5.33
C GLN A 204 16.58 -0.30 -5.81
N ARG A 205 15.58 -0.15 -4.93
CA ARG A 205 14.15 -0.27 -5.27
C ARG A 205 13.78 0.74 -6.36
N ALA A 206 14.19 2.00 -6.20
CA ALA A 206 13.92 3.03 -7.19
C ALA A 206 14.57 2.73 -8.56
N LYS A 207 15.78 2.17 -8.58
CA LYS A 207 16.45 1.75 -9.82
C LYS A 207 15.66 0.65 -10.55
N ILE A 208 15.16 -0.35 -9.81
CA ILE A 208 14.33 -1.44 -10.36
C ILE A 208 13.02 -0.89 -10.93
N LEU A 209 12.35 0.01 -10.19
CA LEU A 209 11.11 0.64 -10.64
C LEU A 209 11.31 1.54 -11.86
N LYS A 210 12.42 2.30 -11.93
CA LYS A 210 12.80 3.07 -13.13
C LYS A 210 13.06 2.16 -14.34
N TYR A 211 13.69 1.00 -14.14
CA TYR A 211 13.86 0.00 -15.19
C TYR A 211 12.50 -0.54 -15.68
N LEU A 212 11.60 -0.88 -14.75
CA LEU A 212 10.25 -1.36 -15.09
C LEU A 212 9.48 -0.30 -15.88
N LYS A 213 9.55 0.97 -15.47
CA LYS A 213 8.94 2.09 -16.20
C LYS A 213 9.40 2.17 -17.66
N ASN A 214 10.71 2.03 -17.89
CA ASN A 214 11.27 2.08 -19.24
C ASN A 214 10.87 0.87 -20.10
N LYS A 215 10.57 -0.28 -19.47
CA LYS A 215 10.13 -1.50 -20.15
C LYS A 215 8.63 -1.49 -20.43
N ASP A 216 7.83 -1.12 -19.44
CA ASP A 216 6.37 -1.11 -19.50
C ASP A 216 5.81 -0.10 -18.50
N GLN A 217 5.23 0.97 -19.04
CA GLN A 217 4.67 2.06 -18.27
C GLN A 217 3.39 1.67 -17.50
N ASN A 218 2.60 0.73 -18.04
CA ASN A 218 1.35 0.29 -17.41
C ASN A 218 1.67 -0.59 -16.20
N ARG A 219 2.56 -1.57 -16.36
CA ARG A 219 3.03 -2.42 -15.26
C ARG A 219 3.63 -1.61 -14.13
N TYR A 220 4.43 -0.60 -14.47
CA TYR A 220 4.98 0.32 -13.48
C TYR A 220 3.89 1.06 -12.68
N ASN A 221 2.86 1.58 -13.34
CA ASN A 221 1.79 2.30 -12.66
C ASN A 221 1.01 1.39 -11.70
N THR A 222 0.69 0.17 -12.13
CA THR A 222 0.00 -0.83 -11.29
C THR A 222 0.87 -1.23 -10.10
N CYS A 223 2.14 -1.54 -10.33
CA CYS A 223 3.08 -1.91 -9.28
C CYS A 223 3.26 -0.79 -8.25
N LEU A 224 3.34 0.48 -8.68
CA LEU A 224 3.40 1.62 -7.77
C LEU A 224 2.16 1.73 -6.86
N LEU A 225 0.97 1.56 -7.43
CA LEU A 225 -0.29 1.60 -6.69
C LEU A 225 -0.33 0.51 -5.62
N GLU A 226 0.02 -0.73 -6.00
CA GLU A 226 0.03 -1.88 -5.10
C GLU A 226 1.09 -1.76 -3.98
N LEU A 227 2.26 -1.18 -4.28
CA LEU A 227 3.31 -0.91 -3.29
C LEU A 227 3.02 0.33 -2.41
N GLY A 228 1.98 1.12 -2.72
CA GLY A 228 1.68 2.37 -2.01
C GLY A 228 2.75 3.44 -2.22
N LEU A 229 3.36 3.49 -3.41
CA LEU A 229 4.41 4.44 -3.75
C LEU A 229 3.91 5.47 -4.76
N GLU A 230 4.23 6.74 -4.52
CA GLU A 230 3.99 7.79 -5.50
C GLU A 230 5.10 7.83 -6.54
N ARG A 231 4.73 8.19 -7.78
CA ARG A 231 5.69 8.43 -8.87
C ARG A 231 6.82 9.39 -8.45
N ARG A 232 6.47 10.45 -7.71
CA ARG A 232 7.43 11.46 -7.22
C ARG A 232 8.45 10.89 -6.24
N ALA A 233 8.07 9.89 -5.45
CA ALA A 233 8.97 9.20 -4.52
C ALA A 233 10.00 8.31 -5.21
N VAL A 234 9.85 8.03 -6.52
CA VAL A 234 10.76 7.18 -7.27
C VAL A 234 11.60 7.99 -8.26
N GLU A 235 11.00 8.95 -8.95
CA GLU A 235 11.59 9.61 -10.11
C GLU A 235 12.55 10.77 -9.75
N GLY A 236 12.43 11.33 -8.54
CA GLY A 236 13.22 12.47 -8.08
C GLY A 236 14.59 12.14 -7.48
N GLU A 237 15.19 13.17 -6.89
CA GLU A 237 16.32 13.02 -5.97
C GLU A 237 15.82 12.39 -4.67
N ILE A 238 16.37 11.23 -4.33
CA ILE A 238 15.98 10.50 -3.13
C ILE A 238 16.86 10.99 -1.98
N THR A 239 16.25 11.74 -1.09
CA THR A 239 16.82 12.18 0.18
C THR A 239 16.01 11.55 1.32
N LEU A 240 16.70 10.83 2.22
CA LEU A 240 16.16 10.26 3.44
C LEU A 240 16.65 11.04 4.66
#